data_AF-A0A497E083-F1
#
_entry.id   AF-A0A497E083-F1
#
_cell.length_a   1.000
_cell.length_b   1.000
_cell.length_c   1.000
_cell.angle_alpha   90.00
_cell.angle_beta   90.00
_cell.angle_gamma   90.00
#
_symmetry.space_group_name_H-M   'P 1'
#
loop_
_entity.id
_entity.type
_entity.pdbx_description
1 polymer ?
#
loop_
_entity_poly.entity_id
_entity_poly.type
_entity_poly.pdbx_seq_one_letter_code
_entity_poly.pdbx_strand_id
1 'polypeptide(L)'
;MMTKRVTRNILFCLSLFFILGIYGRTDIKKDILVDLDSRIIKDLSPEGLTLTFYLKIKNNSTKNYYLAGYSYRFIVEQAEYVKLTTQLDDLISLPAQQQIFIAWPVKITYTHLFHSVPSVKKQLKAVCYLSGELFLANQKGKIKGKIPVAFSGEFPIFKKPEAQISRLKINQMSIGGADIDFRVKFSNPNGFELFVDRIKYQIKIGGHKIGAGEISGDKNLPPQGDKEFRLPLLISFFEIGREIAGYFQQSEVTCQFSGEVELRTVWGRLTLPYHLDSRVPVEKKP
;
A
#
# COMPACT_ATOMS: atom_id res chain seq x y z
N MET A 1 0.74 -54.84 -97.40
CA MET A 1 1.76 -53.82 -97.06
C MET A 1 1.19 -52.91 -95.97
N MET A 2 1.70 -53.09 -94.74
CA MET A 2 1.72 -52.19 -93.58
C MET A 2 0.41 -51.52 -93.08
N THR A 3 -0.20 -52.20 -92.11
CA THR A 3 -0.97 -51.65 -90.98
C THR A 3 -0.09 -50.79 -90.05
N LYS A 4 -0.56 -49.62 -89.61
CA LYS A 4 -0.07 -48.97 -88.37
C LYS A 4 -1.23 -48.41 -87.54
N ARG A 5 -1.43 -49.04 -86.38
CA ARG A 5 -2.27 -48.59 -85.26
C ARG A 5 -1.66 -47.33 -84.64
N VAL A 6 -2.52 -46.37 -84.32
CA VAL A 6 -2.19 -45.20 -83.49
C VAL A 6 -2.44 -45.56 -82.03
N THR A 7 -1.37 -45.71 -81.25
CA THR A 7 -1.44 -45.94 -79.80
C THR A 7 -1.20 -44.62 -79.06
N ARG A 8 -2.13 -44.30 -78.16
CA ARG A 8 -2.20 -43.09 -77.33
C ARG A 8 -1.30 -43.27 -76.10
N ASN A 9 -0.17 -42.57 -76.04
CA ASN A 9 0.68 -42.51 -74.85
C ASN A 9 0.30 -41.30 -73.99
N ILE A 10 -0.31 -41.57 -72.84
CA ILE A 10 -0.57 -40.60 -71.77
C ILE A 10 0.67 -40.59 -70.87
N LEU A 11 1.43 -39.50 -70.89
CA LEU A 11 2.58 -39.29 -70.03
C LEU A 11 2.08 -38.67 -68.71
N PHE A 12 2.05 -39.46 -67.63
CA PHE A 12 1.77 -38.97 -66.28
C PHE A 12 3.05 -38.34 -65.69
N CYS A 13 3.10 -37.01 -65.64
CA CYS A 13 4.11 -36.28 -64.85
C CYS A 13 3.76 -36.40 -63.36
N LEU A 14 4.48 -37.25 -62.62
CA LEU A 14 4.53 -37.18 -61.16
C LEU A 14 5.33 -35.94 -60.74
N SER A 15 4.63 -34.88 -60.34
CA SER A 15 5.24 -33.75 -59.65
C SER A 15 5.45 -34.12 -58.17
N LEU A 16 6.71 -34.34 -57.79
CA LEU A 16 7.13 -34.49 -56.40
C LEU A 16 6.98 -33.13 -55.69
N PHE A 17 5.92 -32.95 -54.91
CA PHE A 17 5.76 -31.78 -54.03
C PHE A 17 6.72 -31.93 -52.84
N PHE A 18 7.89 -31.29 -52.92
CA PHE A 18 8.74 -31.04 -51.77
C PHE A 18 8.09 -29.95 -50.92
N ILE A 19 7.30 -30.34 -49.92
CA ILE A 19 6.84 -29.40 -48.89
C ILE A 19 8.05 -29.11 -48.00
N LEU A 20 8.82 -28.07 -48.34
CA LEU A 20 9.69 -27.42 -47.37
C LEU A 20 8.79 -26.87 -46.27
N GLY A 21 8.74 -27.57 -45.14
CA GLY A 21 8.16 -27.04 -43.91
C GLY A 21 8.90 -25.77 -43.55
N ILE A 22 8.28 -24.62 -43.80
CA ILE A 22 8.69 -23.34 -43.24
C ILE A 22 8.46 -23.49 -41.73
N TYR A 23 9.49 -23.91 -40.99
CA TYR A 23 9.54 -23.69 -39.56
C TYR A 23 9.58 -22.18 -39.36
N GLY A 24 8.40 -21.56 -39.27
CA GLY A 24 8.26 -20.18 -38.88
C GLY A 24 9.06 -19.99 -37.60
N ARG A 25 10.09 -19.15 -37.67
CA ARG A 25 10.90 -18.76 -36.53
C ARG A 25 9.93 -18.11 -35.55
N THR A 26 9.51 -18.86 -34.53
CA THR A 26 8.50 -18.39 -33.58
C THR A 26 9.12 -17.26 -32.78
N ASP A 27 8.61 -16.05 -32.99
CA ASP A 27 9.06 -14.87 -32.28
C ASP A 27 8.42 -14.90 -30.89
N ILE A 28 9.21 -15.25 -29.88
CA ILE A 28 8.77 -15.38 -28.49
C ILE A 28 8.03 -14.12 -28.02
N LYS A 29 8.38 -12.94 -28.55
CA LYS A 29 7.70 -11.67 -28.22
C LYS A 29 6.26 -11.58 -28.74
N LYS A 30 5.92 -12.33 -29.79
CA LYS A 30 4.57 -12.36 -30.35
C LYS A 30 3.67 -13.40 -29.66
N ASP A 31 4.27 -14.50 -29.20
CA ASP A 31 3.52 -15.61 -28.61
C ASP A 31 3.24 -15.43 -27.11
N ILE A 32 4.09 -14.68 -26.40
CA ILE A 32 3.94 -14.46 -24.96
C ILE A 32 3.34 -13.07 -24.76
N LEU A 33 2.08 -13.04 -24.30
CA LEU A 33 1.38 -11.81 -23.97
C LEU A 33 1.42 -11.61 -22.45
N VAL A 34 1.72 -10.38 -22.03
CA VAL A 34 1.79 -10.01 -20.62
C VAL A 34 0.90 -8.80 -20.41
N ASP A 35 -0.17 -9.01 -19.67
CA ASP A 35 -1.14 -7.98 -19.32
C ASP A 35 -1.08 -7.69 -17.82
N LEU A 36 -1.37 -6.44 -17.44
CA LEU A 36 -1.62 -6.10 -16.05
C LEU A 36 -3.07 -6.46 -15.71
N ASP A 37 -3.24 -7.43 -14.83
CA ASP A 37 -4.56 -7.82 -14.33
C ASP A 37 -5.07 -6.81 -13.31
N SER A 38 -4.26 -6.53 -12.28
CA SER A 38 -4.63 -5.62 -11.20
C SER A 38 -3.43 -5.03 -10.48
N ARG A 39 -3.67 -3.94 -9.73
CA ARG A 39 -2.70 -3.30 -8.83
C ARG A 39 -3.29 -3.28 -7.43
N ILE A 40 -2.55 -3.78 -6.45
CA ILE A 40 -2.99 -3.83 -5.06
C ILE A 40 -1.91 -3.25 -4.17
N ILE A 41 -2.30 -2.32 -3.30
CA ILE A 41 -1.47 -1.81 -2.22
C ILE A 41 -1.70 -2.70 -0.99
N LYS A 42 -0.61 -3.13 -0.38
CA LYS A 42 -0.59 -3.92 0.86
C LYS A 42 0.30 -3.22 1.89
N ASP A 43 0.10 -3.57 3.15
CA ASP A 43 0.99 -3.20 4.26
C ASP A 43 1.27 -1.70 4.35
N LEU A 44 0.25 -0.87 4.07
CA LEU A 44 0.37 0.58 4.27
C LEU A 44 0.64 0.83 5.76
N SER A 45 1.70 1.59 6.07
CA SER A 45 2.11 1.97 7.42
C SER A 45 2.88 3.30 7.41
N PRO A 46 3.23 3.86 8.60
CA PRO A 46 4.13 5.01 8.68
C PRO A 46 5.53 4.77 8.09
N GLU A 47 5.94 3.52 7.87
CA GLU A 47 7.23 3.15 7.30
C GLU A 47 7.18 3.04 5.77
N GLY A 48 6.01 2.81 5.19
CA GLY A 48 5.84 2.66 3.75
C GLY A 48 4.66 1.78 3.34
N LEU A 49 4.76 1.14 2.18
CA LEU A 49 3.77 0.21 1.63
C LEU A 49 4.39 -0.74 0.61
N THR A 50 3.65 -1.77 0.22
CA THR A 50 3.98 -2.63 -0.92
C THR A 50 2.97 -2.43 -2.04
N LEU A 51 3.41 -1.96 -3.21
CA LEU A 51 2.59 -1.90 -4.41
C LEU A 51 2.83 -3.16 -5.24
N THR A 52 1.81 -4.01 -5.37
CA THR A 52 1.90 -5.27 -6.12
C THR A 52 1.20 -5.15 -7.46
N PHE A 53 1.92 -5.45 -8.54
CA PHE A 53 1.38 -5.59 -9.89
C PHE A 53 1.08 -7.07 -10.13
N TYR A 54 -0.19 -7.44 -10.29
CA TYR A 54 -0.56 -8.79 -10.68
C TYR A 54 -0.58 -8.87 -12.19
N LEU A 55 0.31 -9.69 -12.74
CA LEU A 55 0.44 -9.86 -14.18
C LEU A 55 -0.22 -11.16 -14.61
N LYS A 56 -0.99 -11.06 -15.68
CA LYS A 56 -1.52 -12.20 -16.41
C LYS A 56 -0.58 -12.49 -17.58
N ILE A 57 0.07 -13.64 -17.56
CA ILE A 57 0.99 -14.05 -18.64
C ILE A 57 0.31 -15.16 -19.42
N LYS A 58 0.07 -14.94 -20.71
CA LYS A 58 -0.49 -15.93 -21.62
C LYS A 58 0.58 -16.42 -22.58
N ASN A 59 0.80 -17.74 -22.61
CA ASN A 59 1.67 -18.40 -23.56
C ASN A 59 0.85 -18.97 -24.71
N ASN A 60 0.78 -18.24 -25.83
CA ASN A 60 0.11 -18.70 -27.05
C ASN A 60 1.02 -19.58 -27.94
N SER A 61 2.24 -19.89 -27.50
CA SER A 61 3.12 -20.77 -28.24
C SER A 61 2.78 -22.25 -28.02
N THR A 62 3.30 -23.12 -28.87
CA THR A 62 3.22 -24.57 -28.70
C THR A 62 4.30 -25.14 -27.77
N LYS A 63 5.17 -24.29 -27.20
CA LYS A 63 6.30 -24.69 -26.36
C LYS A 63 6.11 -24.24 -24.93
N ASN A 64 6.59 -25.05 -24.00
CA ASN A 64 6.72 -24.64 -22.61
C ASN A 64 7.90 -23.69 -22.46
N TYR A 65 7.67 -22.57 -21.78
CA TYR A 65 8.71 -21.65 -21.33
C TYR A 65 8.73 -21.61 -19.81
N TYR A 66 9.73 -20.94 -19.28
CA TYR A 66 9.89 -20.75 -17.86
C TYR A 66 10.34 -19.32 -17.60
N LEU A 67 9.73 -18.64 -16.65
CA LEU A 67 10.25 -17.38 -16.17
C LEU A 67 11.48 -17.69 -15.30
N ALA A 68 12.64 -17.19 -15.71
CA ALA A 68 13.93 -17.44 -15.06
C ALA A 68 14.47 -16.22 -14.32
N GLY A 69 13.87 -15.05 -14.54
CA GLY A 69 14.32 -13.81 -13.95
C GLY A 69 13.57 -12.62 -14.51
N TYR A 70 13.91 -11.45 -13.99
CA TYR A 70 13.35 -10.19 -14.43
C TYR A 70 14.33 -9.05 -14.16
N SER A 71 14.15 -7.95 -14.88
CA SER A 71 14.76 -6.66 -14.54
C SER A 71 13.71 -5.57 -14.63
N TYR A 72 13.79 -4.58 -13.76
CA TYR A 72 12.91 -3.42 -13.85
C TYR A 72 13.57 -2.16 -13.33
N ARG A 73 13.05 -1.04 -13.81
CA ARG A 73 13.16 0.28 -13.21
C ARG A 73 11.79 0.66 -12.69
N PHE A 74 11.74 1.16 -11.48
CA PHE A 74 10.57 1.76 -10.89
C PHE A 74 10.85 3.25 -10.70
N ILE A 75 10.09 4.06 -11.42
CA ILE A 75 10.19 5.51 -11.43
C ILE A 75 9.01 6.04 -10.64
N VAL A 76 9.26 6.97 -9.74
CA VAL A 76 8.20 7.71 -9.03
C VAL A 76 8.30 9.17 -9.45
N GLU A 77 7.19 9.72 -9.93
CA GLU A 77 7.13 10.98 -10.66
C GLU A 77 8.09 10.98 -11.86
N GLN A 78 9.28 11.58 -11.70
CA GLN A 78 10.32 11.68 -12.73
C GLN A 78 11.66 11.08 -12.29
N ALA A 79 11.73 10.51 -11.09
CA ALA A 79 12.97 10.04 -10.48
C ALA A 79 13.00 8.51 -10.39
N GLU A 80 14.15 7.92 -10.71
CA GLU A 80 14.37 6.49 -10.52
C GLU A 80 14.42 6.19 -9.02
N TYR A 81 13.43 5.46 -8.52
CA TYR A 81 13.35 5.05 -7.11
C TYR A 81 14.15 3.77 -6.88
N VAL A 82 14.00 2.78 -7.77
CA VAL A 82 14.81 1.55 -7.73
C VAL A 82 15.02 0.99 -9.14
N LYS A 83 16.19 0.39 -9.35
CA LYS A 83 16.51 -0.44 -10.50
C LYS A 83 17.04 -1.78 -10.01
N LEU A 84 16.45 -2.86 -10.47
CA LEU A 84 16.77 -4.22 -10.04
C LEU A 84 16.89 -5.16 -11.23
N THR A 85 17.75 -6.16 -11.10
CA THR A 85 17.79 -7.34 -11.97
C THR A 85 17.95 -8.56 -11.08
N THR A 86 17.07 -9.54 -11.24
CA THR A 86 16.96 -10.73 -10.40
C THR A 86 16.88 -11.96 -11.29
N GLN A 87 17.65 -12.99 -10.95
CA GLN A 87 17.42 -14.35 -11.44
C GLN A 87 16.62 -15.09 -10.37
N LEU A 88 15.67 -15.91 -10.79
CA LEU A 88 14.88 -16.75 -9.90
C LEU A 88 15.66 -18.03 -9.62
N ASP A 89 15.73 -18.42 -8.35
CA ASP A 89 16.30 -19.71 -7.94
C ASP A 89 15.45 -20.86 -8.50
N ASP A 90 14.13 -20.72 -8.39
CA ASP A 90 13.14 -21.64 -8.96
C ASP A 90 12.46 -21.04 -10.20
N LEU A 91 12.53 -21.79 -11.29
CA LEU A 91 11.88 -21.44 -12.55
C LEU A 91 10.35 -21.52 -12.43
N ILE A 92 9.65 -20.45 -12.81
CA ILE A 92 8.17 -20.45 -12.84
C ILE A 92 7.71 -20.97 -14.20
N SER A 93 6.95 -22.07 -14.20
CA SER A 93 6.47 -22.70 -15.43
C SER A 93 5.46 -21.80 -16.17
N LEU A 94 5.65 -21.66 -17.49
CA LEU A 94 4.73 -21.05 -18.44
C LEU A 94 4.32 -22.11 -19.47
N PRO A 95 3.32 -22.96 -19.16
CA PRO A 95 2.93 -24.05 -20.05
C PRO A 95 2.40 -23.54 -21.40
N ALA A 96 2.60 -24.31 -22.45
CA ALA A 96 2.09 -24.02 -23.79
C ALA A 96 0.56 -23.89 -23.78
N GLN A 97 0.03 -22.93 -24.55
CA GLN A 97 -1.42 -22.67 -24.69
C GLN A 97 -2.15 -22.37 -23.38
N GLN A 98 -1.44 -21.97 -22.32
CA GLN A 98 -2.02 -21.67 -21.02
C GLN A 98 -1.72 -20.24 -20.58
N GLN A 99 -2.40 -19.82 -19.52
CA GLN A 99 -2.15 -18.56 -18.83
C GLN A 99 -1.81 -18.83 -17.37
N ILE A 100 -0.96 -17.97 -16.80
CA ILE A 100 -0.67 -17.96 -15.37
C ILE A 100 -0.82 -16.54 -14.82
N PHE A 101 -0.87 -16.43 -13.50
CA PHE A 101 -0.85 -15.17 -12.78
C PHE A 101 0.40 -15.10 -11.92
N ILE A 102 1.10 -13.98 -11.98
CA ILE A 102 2.26 -13.71 -11.12
C ILE A 102 2.05 -12.41 -10.34
N ALA A 103 2.53 -12.38 -9.11
CA ALA A 103 2.58 -11.16 -8.32
C ALA A 103 3.97 -10.55 -8.40
N TRP A 104 4.06 -9.27 -8.78
CA TRP A 104 5.30 -8.50 -8.77
C TRP A 104 5.21 -7.39 -7.71
N PRO A 105 5.67 -7.65 -6.47
CA PRO A 105 5.66 -6.66 -5.40
C PRO A 105 6.82 -5.67 -5.53
N VAL A 106 6.53 -4.39 -5.35
CA VAL A 106 7.52 -3.32 -5.18
C VAL A 106 7.34 -2.72 -3.79
N LYS A 107 8.32 -2.96 -2.91
CA LYS A 107 8.34 -2.39 -1.56
C LYS A 107 8.80 -0.94 -1.62
N ILE A 108 7.97 -0.04 -1.12
CA ILE A 108 8.22 1.40 -1.07
C ILE A 108 8.37 1.79 0.39
N THR A 109 9.56 2.22 0.80
CA THR A 109 9.80 2.74 2.15
C THR A 109 9.82 4.26 2.09
N TYR A 110 9.16 4.94 3.03
CA TYR A 110 9.12 6.41 3.02
C TYR A 110 10.48 7.05 3.25
N THR A 111 11.37 6.42 4.02
CA THR A 111 12.75 6.89 4.19
C THR A 111 13.47 6.99 2.84
N HIS A 112 13.47 5.92 2.04
CA HIS A 112 14.10 5.92 0.72
C HIS A 112 13.34 6.82 -0.26
N LEU A 113 12.00 6.77 -0.25
CA LEU A 113 11.17 7.55 -1.17
C LEU A 113 11.41 9.05 -1.02
N PHE A 114 11.42 9.56 0.21
CA PHE A 114 11.61 10.99 0.47
C PHE A 114 13.07 11.44 0.28
N HIS A 115 14.02 10.52 0.34
CA HIS A 115 15.40 10.79 -0.04
C HIS A 115 15.55 10.89 -1.56
N SER A 116 15.03 9.91 -2.29
CA SER A 116 15.14 9.85 -3.76
C SER A 116 14.25 10.85 -4.48
N VAL A 117 13.06 11.14 -3.93
CA VAL A 117 12.05 12.00 -4.56
C VAL A 117 11.46 12.98 -3.54
N PRO A 118 12.21 13.97 -3.03
CA PRO A 118 11.77 14.82 -1.92
C PRO A 118 10.44 15.57 -2.15
N SER A 119 10.10 15.85 -3.42
CA SER A 119 8.88 16.54 -3.82
C SER A 119 7.60 15.81 -3.39
N VAL A 120 7.62 14.48 -3.27
CA VAL A 120 6.42 13.68 -2.93
C VAL A 120 6.03 13.78 -1.46
N LYS A 121 6.93 14.22 -0.57
CA LYS A 121 6.67 14.30 0.89
C LYS A 121 5.45 15.16 1.23
N LYS A 122 5.20 16.21 0.45
CA LYS A 122 4.06 17.12 0.67
C LYS A 122 2.78 16.67 -0.04
N GLN A 123 2.89 15.76 -1.01
CA GLN A 123 1.76 15.30 -1.81
C GLN A 123 0.86 14.35 -1.02
N LEU A 124 -0.35 14.10 -1.54
CA LEU A 124 -1.29 13.14 -0.96
C LEU A 124 -1.13 11.73 -1.55
N LYS A 125 -0.64 11.66 -2.78
CA LYS A 125 -0.35 10.45 -3.54
C LYS A 125 0.84 10.72 -4.46
N ALA A 126 1.48 9.66 -4.93
CA ALA A 126 2.52 9.73 -5.96
C ALA A 126 2.14 8.82 -7.14
N VAL A 127 2.51 9.24 -8.35
CA VAL A 127 2.39 8.45 -9.58
C VAL A 127 3.71 7.72 -9.84
N CYS A 128 3.62 6.50 -10.36
CA CYS A 128 4.78 5.68 -10.64
C CYS A 128 4.67 4.92 -11.96
N TYR A 129 5.83 4.49 -12.46
CA TYR A 129 5.97 3.71 -13.67
C TYR A 129 6.96 2.56 -13.42
N LEU A 130 6.51 1.33 -13.63
CA LEU A 130 7.33 0.14 -13.68
C LEU A 130 7.63 -0.16 -15.14
N SER A 131 8.90 -0.20 -15.53
CA SER A 131 9.31 -0.62 -16.88
C SER A 131 10.46 -1.61 -16.78
N GLY A 132 10.35 -2.74 -17.47
CA GLY A 132 11.28 -3.84 -17.30
C GLY A 132 11.19 -4.91 -18.37
N GLU A 133 11.83 -6.02 -18.09
CA GLU A 133 11.88 -7.20 -18.93
C GLU A 133 11.70 -8.46 -18.09
N LEU A 134 10.89 -9.39 -18.56
CA LEU A 134 10.77 -10.75 -18.04
C LEU A 134 11.68 -11.69 -18.85
N PHE A 135 12.51 -12.49 -18.20
CA PHE A 135 13.47 -13.37 -18.85
C PHE A 135 12.89 -14.76 -19.01
N LEU A 136 12.68 -15.18 -20.25
CA LEU A 136 12.12 -16.50 -20.56
C LEU A 136 13.23 -17.48 -20.90
N ALA A 137 13.21 -18.63 -20.24
CA ALA A 137 14.12 -19.73 -20.45
C ALA A 137 13.39 -20.98 -20.95
N ASN A 138 14.18 -21.97 -21.38
CA ASN A 138 13.71 -23.35 -21.50
C ASN A 138 13.83 -24.09 -20.16
N GLN A 139 13.39 -25.35 -20.12
CA GLN A 139 13.46 -26.20 -18.92
C GLN A 139 14.87 -26.39 -18.34
N LYS A 140 15.92 -26.17 -19.16
CA LYS A 140 17.32 -26.25 -18.73
C LYS A 140 17.87 -24.90 -18.22
N GLY A 141 17.02 -23.89 -18.03
CA GLY A 141 17.43 -22.54 -17.58
C GLY A 141 18.11 -21.68 -18.65
N LYS A 142 18.23 -22.15 -19.91
CA LYS A 142 18.84 -21.35 -20.98
C LYS A 142 17.86 -20.28 -21.45
N ILE A 143 18.21 -19.00 -21.27
CA ILE A 143 17.43 -17.85 -21.75
C ILE A 143 17.19 -17.96 -23.26
N LYS A 144 15.92 -17.84 -23.65
CA LYS A 144 15.42 -17.89 -25.03
C LYS A 144 14.94 -16.54 -25.52
N GLY A 145 14.47 -15.68 -24.62
CA GLY A 145 13.99 -14.36 -24.97
C GLY A 145 13.73 -13.50 -23.75
N LYS A 146 13.50 -12.22 -23.99
CA LYS A 146 13.08 -11.25 -23.00
C LYS A 146 11.82 -10.55 -23.45
N ILE A 147 10.84 -10.47 -22.57
CA ILE A 147 9.56 -9.81 -22.84
C ILE A 147 9.54 -8.46 -22.14
N PRO A 148 9.54 -7.35 -22.88
CA PRO A 148 9.43 -6.03 -22.27
C PRO A 148 8.03 -5.82 -21.67
N VAL A 149 7.98 -5.17 -20.53
CA VAL A 149 6.74 -4.79 -19.85
C VAL A 149 6.81 -3.35 -19.36
N ALA A 150 5.68 -2.66 -19.35
CA ALA A 150 5.58 -1.31 -18.83
C ALA A 150 4.18 -1.06 -18.26
N PHE A 151 4.13 -0.64 -17.00
CA PHE A 151 2.88 -0.40 -16.27
C PHE A 151 2.98 0.89 -15.47
N SER A 152 1.93 1.71 -15.50
CA SER A 152 1.80 2.84 -14.57
C SER A 152 1.12 2.39 -13.27
N GLY A 153 1.17 3.22 -12.24
CA GLY A 153 0.44 3.03 -11.00
C GLY A 153 0.42 4.31 -10.18
N GLU A 154 -0.36 4.31 -9.10
CA GLU A 154 -0.33 5.36 -8.09
C GLU A 154 -0.47 4.75 -6.70
N PHE A 155 0.04 5.45 -5.69
CA PHE A 155 -0.06 5.01 -4.29
C PHE A 155 -0.15 6.22 -3.34
N PRO A 156 -0.81 6.07 -2.17
CA PRO A 156 -0.95 7.14 -1.21
C PRO A 156 0.37 7.44 -0.49
N ILE A 157 0.56 8.69 -0.11
CA ILE A 157 1.60 9.10 0.83
C ILE A 157 0.94 9.22 2.21
N PHE A 158 1.13 8.19 3.04
CA PHE A 158 0.62 8.19 4.40
C PHE A 158 1.41 9.19 5.25
N LYS A 159 0.66 9.99 6.00
CA LYS A 159 1.13 10.95 6.98
C LYS A 159 0.40 10.61 8.28
N LYS A 160 1.16 10.47 9.36
CA LYS A 160 0.57 10.24 10.68
C LYS A 160 -0.42 11.37 11.00
N PRO A 161 -1.68 11.07 11.39
CA PRO A 161 -2.62 12.10 11.83
C PRO A 161 -2.05 12.89 12.99
N GLU A 162 -2.23 14.20 12.95
CA GLU A 162 -1.81 15.10 14.01
C GLU A 162 -2.86 15.06 15.13
N ALA A 163 -2.43 15.26 16.37
CA ALA A 163 -3.32 15.29 17.52
C ALA A 163 -2.94 16.44 18.46
N GLN A 164 -3.95 17.07 19.05
CA GLN A 164 -3.76 18.14 20.02
C GLN A 164 -4.85 18.09 21.10
N ILE A 165 -4.50 18.44 22.33
CA ILE A 165 -5.49 18.64 23.39
C ILE A 165 -6.24 19.93 23.07
N SER A 166 -7.52 19.82 22.69
CA SER A 166 -8.31 20.97 22.27
C SER A 166 -9.14 21.58 23.38
N ARG A 167 -9.44 20.80 24.44
CA ARG A 167 -10.27 21.27 25.54
C ARG A 167 -10.00 20.56 26.85
N LEU A 168 -9.96 21.36 27.92
CA LEU A 168 -10.12 20.92 29.30
C LEU A 168 -11.21 21.78 29.95
N LYS A 169 -12.42 21.24 30.11
CA LYS A 169 -13.52 21.94 30.76
C LYS A 169 -14.02 21.20 31.99
N ILE A 170 -14.14 21.92 33.09
CA ILE A 170 -14.74 21.42 34.33
C ILE A 170 -16.23 21.70 34.29
N ASN A 171 -17.03 20.66 34.11
CA ASN A 171 -18.50 20.78 34.04
C ASN A 171 -19.09 20.99 35.43
N GLN A 172 -18.62 20.20 36.40
CA GLN A 172 -19.01 20.24 37.80
C GLN A 172 -17.81 19.87 38.66
N MET A 173 -17.70 20.49 39.84
CA MET A 173 -16.68 20.17 40.83
C MET A 173 -17.31 20.20 42.23
N SER A 174 -16.95 19.22 43.05
CA SER A 174 -17.35 19.10 44.44
C SER A 174 -16.12 18.94 45.32
N ILE A 175 -16.32 18.79 46.64
CA ILE A 175 -15.23 18.48 47.58
C ILE A 175 -14.61 17.10 47.29
N GLY A 176 -15.40 16.16 46.74
CA GLY A 176 -14.98 14.79 46.52
C GLY A 176 -14.48 14.47 45.12
N GLY A 177 -14.68 15.34 44.13
CA GLY A 177 -14.38 15.00 42.73
C GLY A 177 -14.82 16.04 41.70
N ALA A 178 -14.58 15.73 40.42
CA ALA A 178 -14.93 16.59 39.29
C ALA A 178 -15.41 15.80 38.05
N ASP A 179 -16.38 16.36 37.32
CA ASP A 179 -16.77 15.93 35.97
C ASP A 179 -16.09 16.83 34.94
N ILE A 180 -15.37 16.21 34.00
CA ILE A 180 -14.49 16.89 33.05
C ILE A 180 -14.86 16.52 31.60
N ASP A 181 -15.09 17.54 30.78
CA ASP A 181 -15.11 17.45 29.33
C ASP A 181 -13.70 17.69 28.78
N PHE A 182 -12.95 16.59 28.64
CA PHE A 182 -11.63 16.58 28.02
C PHE A 182 -11.74 16.19 26.54
N ARG A 183 -11.13 16.97 25.65
CA ARG A 183 -11.17 16.70 24.20
C ARG A 183 -9.80 16.70 23.57
N VAL A 184 -9.62 15.76 22.66
CA VAL A 184 -8.46 15.68 21.77
C VAL A 184 -8.95 15.84 20.34
N LYS A 185 -8.42 16.84 19.64
CA LYS A 185 -8.65 17.03 18.21
C LYS A 185 -7.60 16.24 17.45
N PHE A 186 -8.04 15.43 16.50
CA PHE A 186 -7.20 14.78 15.51
C PHE A 186 -7.41 15.45 14.15
N SER A 187 -6.32 15.61 13.41
CA SER A 187 -6.28 16.20 12.07
C SER A 187 -5.71 15.18 11.09
N ASN A 188 -6.39 14.92 9.99
CA ASN A 188 -5.98 13.96 8.98
C ASN A 188 -5.35 14.66 7.77
N PRO A 189 -4.00 14.69 7.68
CA PRO A 189 -3.30 15.27 6.55
C PRO A 189 -3.25 14.34 5.32
N ASN A 190 -3.94 13.20 5.34
CA ASN A 190 -4.00 12.26 4.22
C ASN A 190 -5.12 12.60 3.24
N GLY A 191 -4.94 12.19 1.97
CA GLY A 191 -5.95 12.32 0.93
C GLY A 191 -7.03 11.24 0.95
N PHE A 192 -7.10 10.45 2.02
CA PHE A 192 -8.04 9.35 2.20
C PHE A 192 -8.56 9.31 3.63
N GLU A 193 -9.71 8.66 3.78
CA GLU A 193 -10.42 8.56 5.06
C GLU A 193 -9.71 7.59 6.00
N LEU A 194 -9.70 7.93 7.29
CA LEU A 194 -9.20 7.08 8.36
C LEU A 194 -10.38 6.71 9.27
N PHE A 195 -10.63 5.42 9.43
CA PHE A 195 -11.61 4.91 10.37
C PHE A 195 -10.92 4.74 11.71
N VAL A 196 -11.30 5.53 12.72
CA VAL A 196 -10.80 5.30 14.07
C VAL A 196 -11.64 4.18 14.66
N ASP A 197 -11.06 3.01 14.89
CA ASP A 197 -11.79 1.89 15.50
C ASP A 197 -11.75 2.02 17.03
N ARG A 198 -10.62 2.50 17.59
CA ARG A 198 -10.40 2.53 19.05
C ARG A 198 -9.38 3.57 19.48
N ILE A 199 -9.61 4.21 20.62
CA ILE A 199 -8.63 5.07 21.29
C ILE A 199 -8.50 4.59 22.74
N LYS A 200 -7.38 3.94 23.05
CA LYS A 200 -6.98 3.65 24.43
C LYS A 200 -6.12 4.79 24.92
N TYR A 201 -6.41 5.34 26.09
CA TYR A 201 -5.77 6.56 26.55
C TYR A 201 -5.49 6.60 28.06
N GLN A 202 -4.57 7.49 28.42
CA GLN A 202 -4.28 7.93 29.78
C GLN A 202 -4.04 9.44 29.77
N ILE A 203 -4.57 10.12 30.79
CA ILE A 203 -4.45 11.57 30.94
C ILE A 203 -3.78 11.88 32.28
N LYS A 204 -2.86 12.84 32.25
CA LYS A 204 -2.25 13.42 33.42
C LYS A 204 -2.43 14.94 33.45
N ILE A 205 -2.58 15.48 34.64
CA ILE A 205 -2.64 16.92 34.89
C ILE A 205 -1.66 17.25 36.00
N GLY A 206 -0.80 18.24 35.77
CA GLY A 206 0.26 18.58 36.73
C GLY A 206 1.23 17.45 37.02
N GLY A 207 1.35 16.47 36.12
CA GLY A 207 2.17 15.25 36.32
C GLY A 207 1.44 14.08 36.99
N HIS A 208 0.25 14.30 37.56
CA HIS A 208 -0.54 13.27 38.23
C HIS A 208 -1.50 12.58 37.27
N LYS A 209 -1.61 11.25 37.36
CA LYS A 209 -2.59 10.50 36.57
C LYS A 209 -3.99 10.77 37.09
N ILE A 210 -4.84 11.29 36.22
CA ILE A 210 -6.23 11.64 36.58
C ILE A 210 -7.26 10.69 35.97
N GLY A 211 -6.88 9.93 34.94
CA GLY A 211 -7.79 8.99 34.29
C GLY A 211 -7.11 8.18 33.20
N ALA A 212 -7.70 7.03 32.90
CA ALA A 212 -7.37 6.20 31.76
C ALA A 212 -8.62 5.45 31.34
N GLY A 213 -8.69 5.07 30.06
CA GLY A 213 -9.83 4.37 29.54
C GLY A 213 -9.66 4.01 28.08
N GLU A 214 -10.77 3.57 27.50
CA GLU A 214 -10.88 3.26 26.09
C GLU A 214 -12.22 3.79 25.60
N ILE A 215 -12.20 4.40 24.43
CA ILE A 215 -13.42 4.70 23.68
C ILE A 215 -13.36 3.97 22.35
N SER A 216 -14.51 3.46 21.91
CA SER A 216 -14.67 3.14 20.49
C SER A 216 -14.45 4.43 19.71
N GLY A 217 -13.64 4.36 18.66
CA GLY A 217 -13.58 5.45 17.69
C GLY A 217 -14.96 5.48 17.02
N ASP A 218 -15.81 6.39 17.47
CA ASP A 218 -17.23 6.36 17.14
C ASP A 218 -17.50 6.73 15.67
N LYS A 219 -16.47 7.09 14.90
CA LYS A 219 -16.61 7.79 13.64
C LYS A 219 -15.31 7.84 12.80
N ASN A 220 -15.48 8.23 11.55
CA ASN A 220 -14.42 8.47 10.59
C ASN A 220 -13.71 9.82 10.83
N LEU A 221 -12.43 9.87 10.48
CA LEU A 221 -11.65 11.09 10.35
C LEU A 221 -11.49 11.38 8.84
N PRO A 222 -12.20 12.39 8.31
CA PRO A 222 -12.32 12.61 6.86
C PRO A 222 -10.97 12.99 6.22
N PRO A 223 -10.81 12.78 4.90
CA PRO A 223 -9.63 13.26 4.17
C PRO A 223 -9.43 14.76 4.37
N GLN A 224 -8.19 15.19 4.63
CA GLN A 224 -7.84 16.61 4.83
C GLN A 224 -8.70 17.33 5.89
N GLY A 225 -9.25 16.59 6.86
CA GLY A 225 -10.20 17.14 7.80
C GLY A 225 -9.89 16.77 9.24
N ASP A 226 -10.69 17.37 10.12
CA ASP A 226 -10.46 17.36 11.55
C ASP A 226 -11.61 16.71 12.31
N LYS A 227 -11.32 16.24 13.51
CA LYS A 227 -12.33 15.72 14.41
C LYS A 227 -11.91 15.80 15.87
N GLU A 228 -12.85 16.18 16.72
CA GLU A 228 -12.69 16.09 18.17
C GLU A 228 -13.27 14.80 18.72
N PHE A 229 -12.49 14.15 19.59
CA PHE A 229 -12.95 13.04 20.42
C PHE A 229 -13.12 13.51 21.85
N ARG A 230 -14.29 13.27 22.41
CA ARG A 230 -14.61 13.54 23.80
C ARG A 230 -14.19 12.34 24.65
N LEU A 231 -13.32 12.58 25.61
CA LEU A 231 -12.84 11.58 26.55
C LEU A 231 -13.57 11.82 27.89
N PRO A 232 -14.57 11.00 28.24
CA PRO A 232 -15.32 11.19 29.48
C PRO A 232 -14.41 10.91 30.67
N LEU A 233 -14.32 11.88 31.59
CA LEU A 233 -13.52 11.77 32.80
C LEU A 233 -14.36 12.16 34.02
N LEU A 234 -14.62 11.18 34.87
CA LEU A 234 -15.17 11.38 36.21
C LEU A 234 -14.07 11.08 37.23
N ILE A 235 -13.74 12.07 38.03
CA ILE A 235 -12.59 12.02 38.95
C ILE A 235 -13.07 11.98 40.39
N SER A 236 -12.47 11.09 41.19
CA SER A 236 -12.57 11.04 42.64
C SER A 236 -11.28 11.57 43.29
N PHE A 237 -11.33 12.73 43.95
CA PHE A 237 -10.17 13.31 44.65
C PHE A 237 -9.69 12.46 45.83
N PHE A 238 -10.54 11.60 46.37
CA PHE A 238 -10.14 10.63 47.39
C PHE A 238 -9.23 9.53 46.85
N GLU A 239 -9.39 9.18 45.57
CA GLU A 239 -8.58 8.15 44.91
C GLU A 239 -7.29 8.71 44.34
N ILE A 240 -7.35 9.89 43.69
CA ILE A 240 -6.22 10.43 42.93
C ILE A 240 -5.43 11.51 43.65
N GLY A 241 -5.88 11.96 44.83
CA GLY A 241 -5.26 13.02 45.63
C GLY A 241 -6.06 14.33 45.59
N ARG A 242 -6.13 15.01 46.74
CA ARG A 242 -6.87 16.28 46.91
C ARG A 242 -6.15 17.47 46.28
N GLU A 243 -4.84 17.38 46.12
CA GLU A 243 -4.01 18.37 45.44
C GLU A 243 -4.44 18.61 43.98
N ILE A 244 -5.11 17.63 43.35
CA ILE A 244 -5.60 17.73 41.98
C ILE A 244 -6.63 18.84 41.82
N ALA A 245 -7.43 19.09 42.85
CA ALA A 245 -8.39 20.19 42.86
C ALA A 245 -7.72 21.55 42.66
N GLY A 246 -6.48 21.73 43.16
CA GLY A 246 -5.72 22.97 43.00
C GLY A 246 -5.37 23.27 41.54
N TYR A 247 -5.04 22.24 40.76
CA TYR A 247 -4.76 22.38 39.32
C TYR A 247 -5.98 22.85 38.54
N PHE A 248 -7.19 22.42 38.90
CA PHE A 248 -8.43 22.87 38.27
C PHE A 248 -8.85 24.29 38.66
N GLN A 249 -8.24 24.87 39.69
CA GLN A 249 -8.49 26.26 40.06
C GLN A 249 -7.62 27.24 39.26
N GLN A 250 -6.53 26.77 38.64
CA GLN A 250 -5.64 27.59 37.80
C GLN A 250 -6.36 28.08 36.54
N SER A 251 -5.81 29.12 35.91
CA SER A 251 -6.28 29.59 34.59
C SER A 251 -5.84 28.67 33.46
N GLU A 252 -4.65 28.09 33.60
CA GLU A 252 -4.08 27.11 32.67
C GLU A 252 -3.33 26.04 33.46
N VAL A 253 -3.27 24.83 32.91
CA VAL A 253 -2.54 23.73 33.51
C VAL A 253 -1.82 22.89 32.45
N THR A 254 -0.67 22.32 32.83
CA THR A 254 0.01 21.32 32.01
C THR A 254 -0.79 20.02 31.99
N CYS A 255 -1.19 19.61 30.80
CA CYS A 255 -1.90 18.38 30.51
C CYS A 255 -1.04 17.47 29.65
N GLN A 256 -1.00 16.19 30.02
CA GLN A 256 -0.37 15.15 29.21
C GLN A 256 -1.43 14.14 28.78
N PHE A 257 -1.47 13.84 27.48
CA PHE A 257 -2.27 12.77 26.91
C PHE A 257 -1.33 11.72 26.35
N SER A 258 -1.51 10.47 26.75
CA SER A 258 -0.86 9.32 26.10
C SER A 258 -1.95 8.40 25.56
N GLY A 259 -1.82 7.96 24.32
CA GLY A 259 -2.82 7.10 23.72
C GLY A 259 -2.28 6.17 22.65
N GLU A 260 -2.98 5.06 22.48
CA GLU A 260 -2.80 4.12 21.39
C GLU A 260 -4.08 4.14 20.56
N VAL A 261 -3.95 4.57 19.31
CA VAL A 261 -5.08 4.77 18.40
C VAL A 261 -5.05 3.68 17.34
N GLU A 262 -6.07 2.85 17.34
CA GLU A 262 -6.29 1.85 16.31
C GLU A 262 -7.11 2.45 15.18
N LEU A 263 -6.51 2.46 14.00
CA LEU A 263 -7.08 2.99 12.78
C LEU A 263 -7.27 1.85 11.79
N ARG A 264 -8.23 2.05 10.90
CA ARG A 264 -8.44 1.22 9.72
C ARG A 264 -8.49 2.12 8.49
N THR A 265 -7.88 1.63 7.43
CA THR A 265 -7.85 2.23 6.10
C THR A 265 -8.39 1.21 5.10
N VAL A 266 -8.57 1.62 3.84
CA VAL A 266 -8.90 0.67 2.76
C VAL A 266 -7.76 -0.32 2.46
N TRP A 267 -6.57 -0.10 3.03
CA TRP A 267 -5.37 -0.94 2.83
C TRP A 267 -4.96 -1.74 4.07
N GLY A 268 -5.74 -1.70 5.15
CA GLY A 268 -5.45 -2.46 6.37
C GLY A 268 -5.61 -1.66 7.65
N ARG A 269 -5.27 -2.30 8.76
CA ARG A 269 -5.32 -1.73 10.12
C ARG A 269 -3.95 -1.23 10.55
N LEU A 270 -3.96 -0.19 11.39
CA LEU A 270 -2.81 0.51 11.89
C LEU A 270 -2.99 0.79 13.38
N THR A 271 -1.91 0.74 14.13
CA THR A 271 -1.91 1.16 15.53
C THR A 271 -0.85 2.25 15.70
N LEU A 272 -1.28 3.43 16.14
CA LEU A 272 -0.42 4.61 16.25
C LEU A 272 -0.32 5.08 17.71
N PRO A 273 0.89 5.19 18.28
CA PRO A 273 1.08 5.77 19.59
C PRO A 273 1.07 7.30 19.53
N TYR A 274 0.52 7.94 20.55
CA TYR A 274 0.47 9.38 20.73
C TYR A 274 0.92 9.77 22.13
N HIS A 275 1.74 10.80 22.21
CA HIS A 275 2.14 11.46 23.46
C HIS A 275 2.08 12.96 23.22
N LEU A 276 1.17 13.63 23.92
CA LEU A 276 0.96 15.07 23.87
C LEU A 276 1.28 15.64 25.24
N ASP A 277 1.96 16.77 25.27
CA ASP A 277 2.23 17.56 26.48
C ASP A 277 2.00 19.04 26.12
N SER A 278 1.02 19.66 26.74
CA SER A 278 0.64 21.04 26.44
C SER A 278 0.07 21.74 27.67
N ARG A 279 0.32 23.05 27.79
CA ARG A 279 -0.46 23.91 28.68
C ARG A 279 -1.80 24.22 28.03
N VAL A 280 -2.88 24.01 28.77
CA VAL A 280 -4.25 24.16 28.28
C VAL A 280 -5.03 25.03 29.27
N PRO A 281 -5.82 26.00 28.80
CA PRO A 281 -6.74 26.75 29.64
C PRO A 281 -7.73 25.83 30.36
N VAL A 282 -7.98 26.12 31.63
CA VAL A 282 -9.02 25.44 32.41
C VAL A 282 -10.33 26.20 32.22
N GLU A 283 -11.19 25.67 31.36
CA GLU A 283 -12.52 26.24 31.17
C GLU A 283 -13.42 25.86 32.34
N LYS A 284 -14.07 26.85 32.95
CA LYS A 284 -15.04 26.66 34.03
C LYS A 284 -16.42 27.03 33.54
N LYS A 285 -17.45 26.37 34.07
CA LYS A 285 -18.81 26.87 33.90
C LYS A 285 -18.91 28.24 34.62
N PRO A 286 -19.49 29.27 34.00
CA PRO A 286 -19.77 30.52 34.68
C PRO A 286 -20.70 30.31 35.88
#